data_AF-A0A8J8AZC7-F1
#
_entry.id   AF-A0A8J8AZC7-F1
#
_cell.length_a   1.000
_cell.length_b   1.000
_cell.length_c   1.000
_cell.angle_alpha   90.00
_cell.angle_beta   90.00
_cell.angle_gamma   90.00
#
_symmetry.space_group_name_H-M   'P 1'
#
loop_
_entity.id
_entity.type
_entity.pdbx_description
1 polymer ?
#
loop_
_entity_poly.entity_id
_entity_poly.type
_entity_poly.pdbx_seq_one_letter_code
_entity_poly.pdbx_strand_id
1 'polypeptide(L)'
;VPDPAAVIAACARLLKPGGQLFVSTLNRTPAAFAFAIVGAEYVARLLPRGTHRYAQFVRPAELGAWMREAGLSMQDVSGVLYDPLRRRARLSSLNAVNYMAAARKPE
;
A
#
# COMPACT_ATOMS: atom_id res chain seq x y z
N VAL A 1 -0.08 0.98 11.67
CA VAL A 1 -0.77 2.22 12.05
C VAL A 1 -2.10 1.84 12.71
N PRO A 2 -2.48 2.43 13.85
CA PRO A 2 -3.71 2.07 14.56
C PRO A 2 -5.00 2.54 13.85
N ASP A 3 -4.98 3.68 13.15
CA ASP A 3 -6.11 4.18 12.35
C ASP A 3 -5.63 4.76 11.00
N PRO A 4 -5.70 3.99 9.90
CA PRO A 4 -5.33 4.46 8.57
C PRO A 4 -6.23 5.58 8.02
N ALA A 5 -7.53 5.57 8.36
CA ALA A 5 -8.49 6.53 7.81
C ALA A 5 -8.20 7.94 8.34
N ALA A 6 -7.89 8.07 9.63
CA ALA A 6 -7.49 9.33 10.25
C ALA A 6 -6.25 9.95 9.59
N VAL A 7 -5.28 9.12 9.19
CA VAL A 7 -4.07 9.59 8.47
C VAL A 7 -4.45 10.15 7.10
N ILE A 8 -5.29 9.44 6.33
CA ILE A 8 -5.75 9.91 5.02
C ILE A 8 -6.51 11.24 5.14
N ALA A 9 -7.41 11.35 6.13
CA ALA A 9 -8.14 12.59 6.39
C ALA A 9 -7.21 13.76 6.78
N ALA A 10 -6.19 13.50 7.60
CA ALA A 10 -5.20 14.51 7.94
C ALA A 10 -4.40 14.98 6.71
N CYS A 11 -3.96 14.05 5.85
CA CYS A 11 -3.29 14.38 4.60
C CYS A 11 -4.19 15.20 3.66
N ALA A 12 -5.47 14.83 3.51
CA ALA A 12 -6.42 15.56 2.68
C ALA A 12 -6.65 17.01 3.15
N ARG A 13 -6.67 17.24 4.47
CA ARG A 13 -6.77 18.57 5.07
C ARG A 13 -5.54 19.44 4.77
N LEU A 14 -4.35 18.85 4.75
CA LEU A 14 -3.10 19.57 4.50
C LEU A 14 -2.84 19.88 3.02
N LEU A 15 -3.50 19.16 2.11
CA LEU A 15 -3.36 19.40 0.67
C LEU A 15 -4.03 20.71 0.26
N LYS A 16 -3.32 21.47 -0.58
CA LYS A 16 -3.92 22.58 -1.34
C LYS A 16 -4.95 22.02 -2.35
N PRO A 17 -5.96 22.80 -2.75
CA PRO A 17 -6.82 22.44 -3.87
C PRO A 17 -6.00 22.05 -5.11
N GLY A 18 -6.43 21.00 -5.81
CA GLY A 18 -5.69 20.43 -6.94
C GLY A 18 -4.45 19.60 -6.57
N GLY A 19 -4.05 19.55 -5.29
CA GLY A 19 -2.87 18.84 -4.81
C GLY A 19 -2.99 17.31 -4.89
N GLN A 20 -1.85 16.61 -4.88
CA GLN A 20 -1.79 15.14 -5.03
C GLN A 20 -1.31 14.46 -3.75
N LEU A 21 -1.94 13.33 -3.43
CA LEU A 21 -1.54 12.40 -2.38
C LEU A 21 -1.04 11.11 -3.03
N PHE A 22 0.13 10.65 -2.61
CA PHE A 22 0.66 9.32 -2.95
C PHE A 22 0.74 8.47 -1.69
N VAL A 23 0.21 7.25 -1.75
CA VAL A 23 0.23 6.31 -0.62
C VAL A 23 0.80 4.98 -1.10
N SER A 24 1.80 4.45 -0.38
CA SER A 24 2.35 3.11 -0.63
C SER A 24 2.04 2.18 0.54
N THR A 25 1.57 0.97 0.24
CA THR A 25 1.28 -0.03 1.28
C THR A 25 1.33 -1.46 0.73
N LEU A 26 1.37 -2.43 1.65
CA LEU A 26 1.27 -3.85 1.35
C LEU A 26 -0.20 -4.24 1.14
N ASN A 27 -0.46 -5.01 0.08
CA ASN A 27 -1.80 -5.49 -0.23
C ASN A 27 -2.14 -6.70 0.63
N ARG A 28 -3.39 -6.79 1.12
CA ARG A 28 -3.86 -7.96 1.87
C ARG A 28 -4.25 -9.09 0.90
N THR A 29 -3.27 -9.74 0.31
CA THR A 29 -3.45 -10.86 -0.62
C THR A 29 -2.74 -12.11 -0.12
N PRO A 30 -3.26 -13.31 -0.46
CA PRO A 30 -2.55 -14.58 -0.19
C PRO A 30 -1.14 -14.63 -0.82
N ALA A 31 -0.92 -13.93 -1.93
CA ALA A 31 0.40 -13.81 -2.56
C ALA A 31 1.36 -12.95 -1.71
N ALA A 32 0.89 -11.84 -1.11
CA ALA A 32 1.68 -11.07 -0.16
C ALA A 32 2.03 -11.89 1.09
N PHE A 33 1.11 -12.75 1.54
CA PHE A 33 1.34 -13.70 2.63
C PHE A 33 2.44 -14.71 2.28
N ALA A 34 2.35 -15.34 1.11
CA ALA A 34 3.33 -16.30 0.65
C ALA A 34 4.71 -15.65 0.46
N PHE A 35 4.76 -14.43 -0.08
CA PHE A 35 6.03 -13.71 -0.25
C PHE A 35 6.64 -13.30 1.11
N ALA A 36 5.81 -12.87 2.07
CA ALA A 36 6.25 -12.57 3.44
C ALA A 36 6.75 -13.81 4.18
N ILE A 37 6.02 -14.94 4.08
CA ILE A 37 6.41 -16.22 4.68
C ILE A 37 7.66 -16.80 4.02
N VAL A 38 7.69 -16.90 2.70
CA VAL A 38 8.85 -17.46 1.97
C VAL A 38 10.07 -16.56 2.13
N GLY A 39 9.90 -15.23 2.10
CA GLY A 39 10.99 -14.29 2.34
C GLY A 39 11.57 -14.35 3.76
N ALA A 40 10.71 -14.40 4.78
CA ALA A 40 11.14 -14.43 6.18
C ALA A 40 11.64 -15.82 6.63
N GLU A 41 11.02 -16.90 6.15
CA GLU A 41 11.28 -18.26 6.62
C GLU A 41 12.39 -18.97 5.81
N TYR A 42 12.52 -18.71 4.50
CA TYR A 42 13.50 -19.41 3.64
C TYR A 42 14.73 -18.59 3.24
N VAL A 43 14.62 -17.27 3.09
CA VAL A 43 15.77 -16.46 2.60
C VAL A 43 16.59 -15.85 3.74
N ALA A 44 15.94 -15.41 4.83
CA ALA A 44 16.62 -14.58 5.82
C ALA A 44 16.93 -15.27 7.17
N ARG A 45 16.28 -16.39 7.54
CA ARG A 45 16.37 -17.01 8.89
C ARG A 45 16.27 -16.00 10.05
N LEU A 46 15.61 -14.86 9.82
CA LEU A 46 15.82 -13.66 10.64
C LEU A 46 14.74 -13.46 11.70
N LEU A 47 13.61 -14.19 11.65
CA LEU A 47 12.46 -13.93 12.51
C LEU A 47 11.89 -15.19 13.20
N PRO A 48 11.50 -15.08 14.49
CA PRO A 48 10.77 -16.13 15.18
C PRO A 48 9.35 -16.28 14.61
N ARG A 49 8.86 -17.52 14.58
CA ARG A 49 7.50 -17.88 14.17
C ARG A 49 6.45 -17.08 14.97
N GLY A 50 5.52 -16.40 14.30
CA GLY A 50 4.31 -15.82 14.93
C GLY A 50 4.15 -14.29 14.92
N THR A 51 5.04 -13.51 14.30
CA THR A 51 4.98 -12.02 14.32
C THR A 51 4.14 -11.37 13.21
N HIS A 52 3.53 -12.14 12.33
CA HIS A 52 2.82 -11.60 11.16
C HIS A 52 1.48 -10.95 11.53
N ARG A 53 1.47 -9.64 11.78
CA ARG A 53 0.26 -8.81 11.85
C ARG A 53 -0.34 -8.62 10.46
N TYR A 54 -0.85 -9.71 9.90
CA TYR A 54 -1.58 -9.76 8.62
C TYR A 54 -2.78 -8.79 8.58
N ALA A 55 -3.33 -8.48 9.76
CA ALA A 55 -4.42 -7.51 9.95
C ALA A 55 -4.05 -6.06 9.63
N GLN A 56 -2.76 -5.72 9.43
CA GLN A 56 -2.34 -4.34 9.14
C GLN A 56 -2.24 -4.01 7.65
N PHE A 57 -2.41 -5.00 6.77
CA PHE A 57 -2.42 -4.76 5.32
C PHE A 57 -3.73 -4.09 4.91
N VAL A 58 -3.65 -3.17 3.96
CA VAL A 58 -4.78 -2.37 3.48
C VAL A 58 -5.10 -2.82 2.07
N ARG A 59 -6.36 -3.13 1.78
CA ARG A 59 -6.79 -3.42 0.42
C ARG A 59 -6.97 -2.11 -0.36
N PRO A 60 -6.72 -2.10 -1.68
CA PRO A 60 -6.98 -0.93 -2.53
C PRO A 60 -8.40 -0.37 -2.38
N ALA A 61 -9.40 -1.25 -2.22
CA ALA A 61 -10.79 -0.84 -2.02
C ALA A 61 -11.02 -0.11 -0.69
N GLU A 62 -10.37 -0.54 0.39
CA GLU A 62 -10.44 0.12 1.72
C GLU A 62 -9.79 1.50 1.64
N LEU A 63 -8.61 1.59 1.02
CA LEU A 63 -7.93 2.87 0.81
C LEU A 63 -8.78 3.81 -0.06
N GLY A 64 -9.39 3.30 -1.12
CA GLY A 64 -10.26 4.08 -1.99
C GLY A 64 -11.51 4.59 -1.30
N ALA A 65 -12.08 3.83 -0.36
CA ALA A 65 -13.18 4.30 0.48
C ALA A 65 -12.73 5.48 1.36
N TRP A 66 -11.63 5.35 2.10
CA TRP A 66 -11.13 6.42 2.97
C TRP A 66 -10.72 7.67 2.19
N MET A 67 -10.11 7.52 1.02
CA MET A 67 -9.78 8.65 0.15
C MET A 67 -11.03 9.40 -0.29
N ARG A 68 -12.09 8.69 -0.69
CA ARG A 68 -13.36 9.30 -1.11
C ARG A 68 -14.05 10.01 0.05
N GLU A 69 -14.10 9.39 1.23
CA GLU A 69 -14.65 10.00 2.45
C GLU A 69 -13.87 11.27 2.85
N ALA A 70 -12.55 11.29 2.62
CA ALA A 70 -11.71 12.47 2.84
C ALA A 70 -11.81 13.53 1.73
N GLY A 71 -12.68 13.36 0.74
CA GLY A 71 -12.85 14.29 -0.38
C GLY A 71 -11.74 14.24 -1.43
N LEU A 72 -10.97 13.15 -1.50
CA LEU A 72 -9.95 12.91 -2.51
C LEU A 72 -10.51 12.02 -3.64
N SER A 73 -10.08 12.29 -4.87
CA SER A 73 -10.37 11.46 -6.04
C SER A 73 -9.18 10.57 -6.37
N MET A 74 -9.35 9.25 -6.22
CA MET A 74 -8.34 8.25 -6.58
C MET A 74 -8.14 8.24 -8.11
N GLN A 75 -6.91 8.45 -8.54
CA GLN A 75 -6.52 8.56 -9.96
C GLN A 75 -5.93 7.26 -10.49
N ASP A 76 -5.07 6.61 -9.71
CA ASP A 76 -4.40 5.38 -10.11
C ASP A 76 -4.08 4.49 -8.91
N VAL A 77 -3.99 3.18 -9.17
CA VAL A 77 -3.46 2.17 -8.26
C VAL A 77 -2.57 1.22 -9.04
N SER A 78 -1.27 1.26 -8.74
CA SER A 78 -0.26 0.46 -9.41
C SER A 78 0.51 -0.41 -8.41
N GLY A 79 0.75 -1.67 -8.74
CA GLY A 79 1.66 -2.55 -8.00
C GLY A 79 3.13 -2.17 -8.18
N VAL A 80 3.99 -2.55 -7.24
CA VAL A 80 5.44 -2.30 -7.31
C VAL A 80 6.21 -3.62 -7.32
N LEU A 81 6.68 -4.03 -8.49
CA LEU A 81 7.51 -5.23 -8.64
C LEU A 81 8.97 -4.88 -8.44
N TYR A 82 9.67 -5.69 -7.65
CA TYR A 82 11.12 -5.58 -7.45
C TYR A 82 11.85 -6.75 -8.10
N ASP A 83 12.81 -6.47 -8.97
CA ASP A 83 13.73 -7.43 -9.56
C ASP A 83 15.04 -7.42 -8.73
N PRO A 84 15.30 -8.44 -7.89
CA PRO A 84 16.50 -8.49 -7.07
C PRO A 84 17.79 -8.74 -7.86
N LEU A 85 17.70 -9.42 -9.01
CA LEU A 85 18.86 -9.70 -9.87
C LEU A 85 19.37 -8.42 -10.52
N ARG A 86 18.45 -7.57 -10.99
CA ARG A 86 18.78 -6.28 -11.60
C ARG A 86 18.79 -5.12 -10.61
N ARG A 87 18.37 -5.35 -9.35
CA ARG A 87 18.18 -4.34 -8.30
C ARG A 87 17.32 -3.15 -8.76
N ARG A 88 16.23 -3.44 -9.48
CA ARG A 88 15.34 -2.42 -10.06
C ARG A 88 13.90 -2.63 -9.60
N ALA A 89 13.25 -1.54 -9.23
CA ALA A 89 11.80 -1.51 -9.00
C ALA A 89 11.09 -1.01 -10.27
N ARG A 90 9.92 -1.56 -10.55
CA ARG A 90 9.05 -1.14 -11.66
C ARG A 90 7.59 -1.13 -11.21
N LEU A 91 6.82 -0.21 -11.77
CA LEU A 91 5.37 -0.22 -11.62
C LEU A 91 4.78 -1.35 -12.47
N SER A 92 3.67 -1.90 -12.01
CA SER A 92 2.94 -2.98 -12.67
C SER A 92 1.45 -2.85 -12.41
N SER A 93 0.63 -3.33 -13.32
CA SER A 93 -0.80 -3.54 -13.07
C SER A 93 -1.05 -4.65 -12.03
N LEU A 94 -0.06 -5.51 -11.75
CA LEU A 94 -0.14 -6.55 -10.74
C LEU A 94 0.19 -5.99 -9.35
N ASN A 95 -0.84 -5.71 -8.58
CA ASN A 95 -0.80 -5.26 -7.18
C ASN A 95 -0.86 -6.43 -6.18
N ALA A 96 -0.30 -7.58 -6.57
CA ALA A 96 -0.40 -8.84 -5.82
C ALA A 96 0.36 -8.87 -4.49
N VAL A 97 1.30 -7.95 -4.23
CA VAL A 97 2.10 -7.94 -2.98
C VAL A 97 2.10 -6.57 -2.31
N ASN A 98 2.38 -5.52 -3.08
CA ASN A 98 2.36 -4.14 -2.65
C ASN A 98 1.70 -3.29 -3.74
N TYR A 99 1.34 -2.06 -3.38
CA TYR A 99 0.85 -1.10 -4.35
C TYR A 99 1.12 0.33 -3.89
N MET A 100 1.09 1.22 -4.87
CA MET A 100 1.06 2.67 -4.74
C MET A 100 -0.27 3.17 -5.30
N ALA A 101 -0.93 4.04 -4.55
CA ALA A 101 -2.13 4.74 -5.00
C ALA A 101 -1.82 6.23 -5.14
N ALA A 102 -2.35 6.84 -6.20
CA ALA A 102 -2.34 8.28 -6.41
C ALA A 102 -3.76 8.82 -6.27
N ALA A 103 -3.94 9.89 -5.52
CA ALA A 103 -5.20 10.59 -5.39
C ALA A 103 -5.00 12.11 -5.55
N ARG A 104 -6.02 12.80 -6.01
CA ARG A 104 -6.01 14.26 -6.20
C ARG A 104 -7.11 14.88 -5.35
N LYS A 105 -6.80 15.98 -4.67
CA LYS A 105 -7.80 16.85 -4.06
C LYS A 105 -8.46 17.67 -5.17
N PRO A 106 -9.80 17.67 -5.31
CA PRO A 106 -10.50 18.55 -6.23
C PRO A 106 -10.12 20.03 -6.02
N GLU A 107 -10.41 20.86 -7.01
CA GLU A 107 -10.21 22.31 -6.93
C GLU A 107 -11.23 22.99 -6.00
#